data_AF-A0A5B9MH58-F1
#
_entry.id   AF-A0A5B9MH58-F1
#
_cell.length_a   1.000
_cell.length_b   1.000
_cell.length_c   1.000
_cell.angle_alpha   90.00
_cell.angle_beta   90.00
_cell.angle_gamma   90.00
#
_symmetry.space_group_name_H-M   'P 1'
#
loop_
_entity.id
_entity.type
_entity.pdbx_description
1 polymer ?
#
loop_
_entity_poly.entity_id
_entity_poly.type
_entity_poly.pdbx_seq_one_letter_code
_entity_poly.pdbx_strand_id
1 'polypeptide(L)'
;MQSARFRLIICVAATVLNLLLVGLGHYLFGPVAALGFGATFGIAIFEAVVWIFRRGNTRRSERRIMTAVIVVATVTGIFIGWDSYRNGLHDTRARVREANRLRSQLQDQPQFDLVILSYHAPPLQSEERLSVHGYVSSPQDLDSLQQMVYKDREWKVEWNVGLMSDRPSKRSTANEPAVQ
;
A
#
# COMPACT_ATOMS: atom_id res chain seq x y z
N MET A 1 -32.29 31.85 17.38
CA MET A 1 -31.89 31.97 15.95
C MET A 1 -30.39 31.65 15.84
N GLN A 2 -29.99 30.66 15.05
CA GLN A 2 -28.56 30.39 14.80
C GLN A 2 -27.98 31.48 13.89
N SER A 3 -26.86 32.10 14.31
CA SER A 3 -26.19 33.16 13.54
C SER A 3 -25.49 32.61 12.29
N ALA A 4 -25.33 33.43 11.25
CA ALA A 4 -24.63 33.03 10.03
C ALA A 4 -23.19 32.51 10.30
N ARG A 5 -22.51 33.07 11.31
CA ARG A 5 -21.19 32.62 11.76
C ARG A 5 -21.21 31.19 12.30
N PHE A 6 -22.20 30.86 13.12
CA PHE A 6 -22.37 29.51 13.67
C PHE A 6 -22.59 28.47 12.56
N ARG A 7 -23.37 28.82 11.54
CA ARG A 7 -23.64 27.97 10.38
C ARG A 7 -22.37 27.67 9.56
N LEU A 8 -21.54 28.69 9.36
CA LEU A 8 -20.28 28.57 8.63
C LEU A 8 -19.27 27.70 9.39
N ILE A 9 -19.18 27.87 10.71
CA ILE A 9 -18.32 27.04 11.58
C ILE A 9 -18.72 25.56 11.47
N ILE A 10 -20.01 25.23 11.49
CA ILE A 10 -20.48 23.85 11.33
C ILE A 10 -20.04 23.26 9.99
N CYS A 11 -20.16 24.02 8.90
CA CYS A 11 -19.76 23.54 7.58
C CYS A 11 -18.25 23.31 7.48
N VAL A 12 -17.44 24.22 8.04
CA VAL A 12 -15.99 24.07 8.08
C VAL A 12 -15.60 22.85 8.93
N ALA A 13 -16.17 22.72 10.13
CA ALA A 13 -15.91 21.58 11.01
C ALA A 13 -16.30 20.24 10.36
N ALA A 14 -17.47 20.19 9.70
CA ALA A 14 -17.92 19.01 8.96
C ALA A 14 -16.97 18.64 7.81
N THR A 15 -16.44 19.63 7.10
CA THR A 15 -15.49 19.42 6.00
C THR A 15 -14.17 18.89 6.52
N VAL A 16 -13.63 19.49 7.59
CA VAL A 16 -12.39 19.04 8.24
C VAL A 16 -12.55 17.62 8.79
N LEU A 17 -13.67 17.32 9.44
CA LEU A 17 -13.96 15.98 9.95
C LEU A 17 -14.02 14.95 8.82
N ASN A 18 -14.65 15.28 7.69
CA ASN A 18 -14.71 14.38 6.54
C ASN A 18 -13.30 14.09 5.98
N LEU A 19 -12.46 15.12 5.83
CA LEU A 19 -11.08 14.95 5.37
C LEU A 19 -10.24 14.10 6.34
N LEU A 20 -10.41 14.28 7.65
CA LEU A 20 -9.75 13.46 8.66
C LEU A 20 -10.18 12.00 8.59
N LEU A 21 -11.47 11.72 8.36
CA LEU A 21 -11.98 10.35 8.22
C LEU A 21 -11.49 9.68 6.93
N VAL A 22 -11.37 10.44 5.83
CA VAL A 22 -10.73 9.96 4.60
C VAL A 22 -9.26 9.63 4.86
N GLY A 23 -8.52 10.52 5.53
CA GLY A 23 -7.12 10.29 5.91
C GLY A 23 -6.95 9.10 6.84
N LEU A 24 -7.85 8.92 7.82
CA LEU A 24 -7.85 7.78 8.72
C LEU A 24 -8.17 6.47 7.97
N GLY A 25 -9.15 6.48 7.06
CA GLY A 25 -9.47 5.35 6.20
C GLY A 25 -8.28 4.96 5.32
N HIS A 26 -7.59 5.96 4.77
CA HIS A 26 -6.35 5.75 4.03
C HIS A 26 -5.24 5.14 4.90
N TYR A 27 -5.07 5.62 6.13
CA TYR A 27 -4.05 5.13 7.05
C TYR A 27 -4.31 3.69 7.51
N LEU A 28 -5.55 3.37 7.90
CA LEU A 28 -5.89 2.07 8.49
C LEU A 28 -6.07 0.95 7.46
N PHE A 29 -6.61 1.28 6.28
CA PHE A 29 -7.12 0.29 5.34
C PHE A 29 -6.63 0.51 3.91
N GLY A 30 -5.78 1.52 3.69
CA GLY A 30 -5.20 1.84 2.39
C GLY A 30 -6.13 2.63 1.45
N PRO A 31 -5.70 2.84 0.19
CA PRO A 31 -6.35 3.78 -0.73
C PRO A 31 -7.77 3.37 -1.13
N VAL A 32 -8.02 2.07 -1.26
CA VAL A 32 -9.35 1.52 -1.62
C VAL A 32 -10.38 1.80 -0.54
N ALA A 33 -9.96 1.69 0.72
CA ALA A 33 -10.83 1.98 1.84
C ALA A 33 -10.95 3.47 2.13
N ALA A 34 -9.98 4.31 1.75
CA ALA A 34 -10.14 5.77 1.76
C ALA A 34 -11.33 6.21 0.88
N LEU A 35 -11.56 5.55 -0.26
CA LEU A 35 -12.74 5.76 -1.10
C LEU A 35 -14.03 5.34 -0.40
N GLY A 36 -14.04 4.15 0.22
CA GLY A 36 -15.19 3.63 0.97
C GLY A 36 -15.54 4.50 2.18
N PHE A 37 -14.54 4.89 2.98
CA PHE A 37 -14.71 5.79 4.13
C PHE A 37 -15.16 7.19 3.68
N GLY A 38 -14.54 7.75 2.65
CA GLY A 38 -14.92 9.06 2.12
C GLY A 38 -16.36 9.11 1.58
N ALA A 39 -16.80 8.07 0.88
CA ALA A 39 -18.17 7.98 0.41
C ALA A 39 -19.17 7.78 1.57
N THR A 40 -18.88 6.85 2.49
CA THR A 40 -19.83 6.48 3.55
C THR A 40 -19.97 7.59 4.60
N PHE A 41 -18.85 8.11 5.10
CA PHE A 41 -18.87 9.19 6.09
C PHE A 41 -19.18 10.54 5.46
N GLY A 42 -18.82 10.78 4.20
CA GLY A 42 -19.22 11.98 3.45
C GLY A 42 -20.74 12.08 3.32
N ILE A 43 -21.42 10.97 2.98
CA ILE A 43 -22.89 10.91 2.92
C ILE A 43 -23.51 11.11 4.31
N ALA A 44 -22.99 10.46 5.35
CA ALA A 44 -23.51 10.60 6.72
C ALA A 44 -23.36 12.04 7.25
N ILE A 45 -22.22 12.68 7.01
CA ILE A 45 -21.96 14.08 7.37
C ILE A 45 -22.88 15.01 6.58
N PHE A 46 -23.08 14.73 5.30
CA PHE A 46 -24.03 15.48 4.48
C PHE A 46 -25.46 15.43 5.05
N GLU A 47 -25.95 14.24 5.39
CA GLU A 47 -27.28 14.07 5.97
C GLU A 47 -27.42 14.77 7.32
N ALA A 48 -26.41 14.63 8.19
CA ALA A 48 -26.39 15.29 9.50
C ALA A 48 -26.43 16.83 9.37
N VAL A 49 -25.65 17.38 8.44
CA VAL A 49 -25.65 18.82 8.15
C VAL A 49 -27.02 19.24 7.61
N VAL A 50 -27.56 18.57 6.60
CA VAL A 50 -28.89 18.88 6.05
C VAL A 50 -29.98 18.84 7.13
N TRP A 51 -29.92 17.88 8.05
CA TRP A 51 -30.86 17.78 9.16
C TRP A 51 -30.76 18.95 10.14
N ILE A 52 -29.54 19.33 10.57
CA ILE A 52 -29.30 20.49 11.43
C ILE A 52 -29.85 21.77 10.79
N PHE A 53 -29.63 21.96 9.49
CA PHE A 53 -30.08 23.15 8.75
C PHE A 53 -31.56 23.12 8.35
N ARG A 54 -32.19 21.94 8.32
CA ARG A 54 -33.64 21.78 8.21
C ARG A 54 -34.35 22.23 9.48
N ARG A 55 -33.77 21.96 10.65
CA ARG A 55 -34.29 22.37 11.96
C ARG A 55 -34.24 23.89 12.17
N GLY A 56 -33.33 24.58 11.49
CA GLY A 56 -33.26 26.05 11.44
C GLY A 56 -34.12 26.65 10.32
N ASN A 57 -34.68 27.85 10.56
CA ASN A 57 -35.38 28.66 9.56
C ASN A 57 -34.38 29.24 8.52
N THR A 58 -33.74 28.35 7.78
CA THR A 58 -32.62 28.59 6.85
C THR A 58 -33.18 28.80 5.45
N ARG A 59 -32.78 29.87 4.76
CA ARG A 59 -33.28 30.19 3.40
C ARG A 59 -32.89 29.09 2.40
N ARG A 60 -33.74 28.85 1.38
CA ARG A 60 -33.51 27.81 0.35
C ARG A 60 -32.17 27.99 -0.39
N SER A 61 -31.73 29.22 -0.64
CA SER A 61 -30.46 29.52 -1.31
C SER A 61 -29.24 29.13 -0.47
N GLU A 62 -29.25 29.42 0.84
CA GLU A 62 -28.18 29.02 1.77
C GLU A 62 -28.03 27.50 1.85
N ARG A 63 -29.15 26.77 1.85
CA ARG A 63 -29.13 25.30 1.81
C ARG A 63 -28.44 24.76 0.56
N ARG A 64 -28.72 25.36 -0.62
CA ARG A 64 -28.08 24.93 -1.89
C ARG A 64 -26.58 25.15 -1.89
N ILE A 65 -26.11 26.30 -1.39
CA ILE A 65 -24.68 26.62 -1.33
C ILE A 65 -23.96 25.65 -0.38
N MET A 66 -24.52 25.39 0.81
CA MET A 66 -23.93 24.44 1.75
C MET A 66 -23.90 23.01 1.21
N THR A 67 -24.97 22.58 0.54
CA THR A 67 -24.99 21.28 -0.16
C THR A 67 -23.90 21.20 -1.22
N ALA A 68 -23.72 22.24 -2.03
CA ALA A 68 -22.68 22.27 -3.05
C ALA A 68 -21.28 22.17 -2.43
N VAL A 69 -21.00 22.86 -1.32
CA VAL A 69 -19.70 22.78 -0.63
C VAL A 69 -19.38 21.37 -0.14
N ILE A 70 -20.36 20.68 0.45
CA ILE A 70 -20.14 19.31 0.96
C ILE A 70 -19.96 18.31 -0.18
N VAL A 71 -20.75 18.45 -1.25
CA VAL A 71 -20.61 17.61 -2.45
C VAL A 71 -19.22 17.81 -3.06
N VAL A 72 -18.78 19.07 -3.25
CA VAL A 72 -17.44 19.37 -3.76
C VAL A 72 -16.36 18.78 -2.86
N ALA A 73 -16.45 18.96 -1.54
CA ALA A 73 -15.47 18.39 -0.60
C ALA A 73 -15.41 16.86 -0.65
N THR A 74 -16.56 16.20 -0.76
CA THR A 74 -16.66 14.73 -0.84
C THR A 74 -16.08 14.22 -2.16
N VAL A 75 -16.41 14.88 -3.28
CA VAL A 75 -15.88 14.53 -4.61
C VAL A 75 -14.37 14.76 -4.67
N THR A 76 -13.86 15.86 -4.10
CA THR A 76 -12.42 16.11 -4.02
C THR A 76 -11.71 15.04 -3.19
N GLY A 77 -12.27 14.63 -2.05
CA GLY A 77 -11.73 13.53 -1.24
C GLY A 77 -11.68 12.20 -2.00
N ILE A 78 -12.75 11.90 -2.76
CA ILE A 78 -12.80 10.72 -3.65
C ILE A 78 -11.73 10.82 -4.75
N PHE A 79 -11.56 11.99 -5.36
CA PHE A 79 -10.58 12.20 -6.42
C PHE A 79 -9.14 12.03 -5.93
N ILE A 80 -8.82 12.56 -4.75
CA ILE A 80 -7.50 12.39 -4.12
C ILE A 80 -7.26 10.91 -3.79
N GLY A 81 -8.26 10.21 -3.24
CA GLY A 81 -8.16 8.76 -2.97
C GLY A 81 -7.97 7.94 -4.25
N TRP A 82 -8.67 8.31 -5.33
CA TRP A 82 -8.54 7.67 -6.65
C TRP A 82 -7.18 7.93 -7.30
N ASP A 83 -6.67 9.16 -7.24
CA ASP A 83 -5.37 9.53 -7.79
C ASP A 83 -4.25 8.78 -7.06
N SER A 84 -4.27 8.75 -5.72
CA SER A 84 -3.35 7.95 -4.92
C SER A 84 -3.46 6.45 -5.21
N TYR A 85 -4.67 5.92 -5.42
CA TYR A 85 -4.86 4.51 -5.81
C TYR A 85 -4.29 4.21 -7.20
N ARG A 86 -4.53 5.10 -8.16
CA ARG A 86 -4.03 4.99 -9.53
C ARG A 86 -2.51 5.05 -9.57
N ASN A 87 -1.92 6.05 -8.91
CA ASN A 87 -0.48 6.25 -8.84
C ASN A 87 0.19 5.08 -8.10
N GLY A 88 -0.38 4.63 -6.99
CA GLY A 88 0.11 3.46 -6.27
C GLY A 88 0.08 2.17 -7.11
N LEU A 89 -1.01 1.90 -7.84
CA LEU A 89 -1.08 0.74 -8.74
C LEU A 89 -0.07 0.79 -9.88
N HIS A 90 0.23 1.98 -10.41
CA HIS A 90 1.20 2.14 -11.48
C HIS A 90 2.62 1.80 -11.00
N ASP A 91 3.00 2.28 -9.82
CA ASP A 91 4.31 1.98 -9.23
C ASP A 91 4.46 0.51 -8.86
N THR A 92 3.45 -0.10 -8.22
CA THR A 92 3.50 -1.53 -7.90
C THR A 92 3.53 -2.38 -9.18
N ARG A 93 2.81 -2.01 -10.25
CA ARG A 93 2.88 -2.72 -11.55
C ARG A 93 4.24 -2.55 -12.24
N ALA A 94 4.86 -1.38 -12.15
CA ALA A 94 6.19 -1.14 -12.69
C ALA A 94 7.22 -2.02 -11.98
N ARG A 95 7.17 -2.07 -10.65
CA ARG A 95 8.06 -2.89 -9.82
C ARG A 95 7.86 -4.40 -10.01
N VAL A 96 6.61 -4.86 -10.17
CA VAL A 96 6.32 -6.26 -10.53
C VAL A 96 6.94 -6.61 -11.88
N ARG A 97 6.81 -5.74 -12.89
CA ARG A 97 7.44 -5.97 -14.21
C ARG A 97 8.96 -6.01 -14.11
N GLU A 98 9.53 -5.13 -13.31
CA GLU A 98 10.98 -5.04 -13.09
C GLU A 98 11.53 -6.28 -12.36
N ALA A 99 10.81 -6.77 -11.34
CA ALA A 99 11.13 -8.02 -10.65
C ALA A 99 11.00 -9.23 -11.58
N ASN A 100 9.96 -9.29 -12.42
CA ASN A 100 9.80 -10.36 -13.41
C ASN A 100 10.91 -10.35 -14.47
N ARG A 101 11.35 -9.15 -14.90
CA ARG A 101 12.49 -9.02 -15.82
C ARG A 101 13.77 -9.53 -15.18
N LEU A 102 14.03 -9.19 -13.91
CA LEU A 102 15.18 -9.67 -13.16
C LEU A 102 15.14 -11.20 -12.99
N ARG A 103 13.96 -11.76 -12.68
CA ARG A 103 13.76 -13.21 -12.62
C ARG A 103 14.08 -13.89 -13.94
N SER A 104 13.61 -13.35 -15.07
CA SER A 104 13.93 -13.89 -16.40
C SER A 104 15.44 -13.87 -16.66
N GLN A 105 16.11 -12.74 -16.37
CA GLN A 105 17.56 -12.61 -16.56
C GLN A 105 18.39 -13.59 -15.72
N LEU A 106 17.87 -13.98 -14.55
CA LEU A 106 18.48 -15.01 -13.70
C LEU A 106 18.24 -16.41 -14.26
N GLN A 107 17.03 -16.70 -14.72
CA GLN A 107 16.68 -18.00 -15.31
C GLN A 107 17.38 -18.27 -16.65
N ASP A 108 17.77 -17.22 -17.36
CA ASP A 108 18.55 -17.35 -18.61
C ASP A 108 20.02 -17.73 -18.36
N GLN A 109 20.48 -17.72 -17.10
CA GLN A 109 21.86 -18.02 -16.72
C GLN A 109 21.95 -19.32 -15.92
N PRO A 110 22.59 -20.37 -16.47
CA PRO A 110 22.60 -21.71 -15.85
C PRO A 110 23.30 -21.74 -14.49
N GLN A 111 24.21 -20.80 -14.21
CA GLN A 111 24.85 -20.68 -12.89
C GLN A 111 23.88 -20.29 -11.76
N PHE A 112 22.67 -19.82 -12.08
CA PHE A 112 21.66 -19.38 -11.13
C PHE A 112 20.40 -20.25 -11.14
N ASP A 113 20.42 -21.44 -11.77
CA ASP A 113 19.27 -22.36 -11.85
C ASP A 113 18.68 -22.74 -10.47
N LEU A 114 19.50 -22.69 -9.42
CA LEU A 114 19.11 -23.00 -8.04
C LEU A 114 18.73 -21.77 -7.21
N VAL A 115 18.66 -20.59 -7.83
CA VAL A 115 18.29 -19.32 -7.19
C VAL A 115 16.85 -18.96 -7.59
N ILE A 116 16.03 -18.73 -6.57
CA ILE A 116 14.63 -18.33 -6.70
C ILE A 116 14.49 -16.88 -6.25
N LEU A 117 13.89 -16.08 -7.12
CA LEU A 117 13.60 -14.68 -6.87
C LEU A 117 12.08 -14.47 -6.82
N SER A 118 11.60 -13.98 -5.67
CA SER A 118 10.20 -13.76 -5.38
C SER A 118 9.97 -12.30 -4.98
N TYR A 119 8.96 -11.66 -5.56
CA TYR A 119 8.58 -10.31 -5.20
C TYR A 119 7.34 -10.34 -4.31
N HIS A 120 7.44 -9.75 -3.13
CA HIS A 120 6.34 -9.58 -2.19
C HIS A 120 5.95 -8.11 -2.10
N ALA A 121 4.80 -7.78 -2.68
CA ALA A 121 4.10 -6.51 -2.45
C ALA A 121 2.87 -6.78 -1.56
N PRO A 122 2.96 -6.61 -0.24
CA PRO A 122 1.75 -6.57 0.58
C PRO A 122 0.84 -5.43 0.10
N PRO A 123 -0.48 -5.51 0.33
CA PRO A 123 -1.47 -4.52 -0.14
C PRO A 123 -1.26 -3.09 0.38
N LEU A 124 -0.27 -2.87 1.24
CA LEU A 124 0.17 -1.58 1.78
C LEU A 124 1.67 -1.44 1.48
N GLN A 125 2.00 -0.55 0.54
CA GLN A 125 3.26 -0.43 -0.20
C GLN A 125 4.53 -0.15 0.63
N SER A 126 4.46 -0.01 1.96
CA SER A 126 5.60 0.37 2.81
C SER A 126 6.65 -0.72 2.99
N GLU A 127 6.30 -1.98 2.69
CA GLU A 127 7.16 -3.16 2.85
C GLU A 127 7.27 -4.01 1.59
N GLU A 128 7.26 -3.39 0.41
CA GLU A 128 7.66 -4.08 -0.80
C GLU A 128 9.07 -4.64 -0.64
N ARG A 129 9.21 -5.95 -0.79
CA ARG A 129 10.48 -6.66 -0.61
C ARG A 129 10.73 -7.64 -1.74
N LEU A 130 12.00 -7.74 -2.11
CA LEU A 130 12.51 -8.72 -3.06
C LEU A 130 13.19 -9.83 -2.27
N SER A 131 12.65 -11.04 -2.32
CA SER A 131 13.19 -12.18 -1.60
C SER A 131 14.04 -13.03 -2.56
N VAL A 132 15.32 -13.21 -2.24
CA VAL A 132 16.28 -13.98 -3.04
C VAL A 132 16.75 -15.17 -2.21
N HIS A 133 16.41 -16.37 -2.66
CA HIS A 133 16.68 -17.62 -1.95
C HIS A 133 17.38 -18.64 -2.85
N GLY A 134 18.29 -19.44 -2.31
CA GLY A 134 18.83 -20.59 -3.05
C GLY A 134 20.30 -20.84 -2.81
N TYR A 135 20.94 -21.45 -3.81
CA TYR A 135 22.35 -21.79 -3.74
C TYR A 135 23.08 -21.40 -5.03
N VAL A 136 24.33 -20.97 -4.89
CA VAL A 136 25.25 -20.71 -6.01
C VAL A 136 26.50 -21.58 -5.90
N SER A 137 27.10 -21.88 -7.04
CA SER A 137 28.23 -22.81 -7.14
C SER A 137 29.55 -22.21 -6.67
N SER A 138 29.73 -20.89 -6.86
CA SER A 138 30.97 -20.20 -6.50
C SER A 138 30.70 -18.87 -5.77
N PRO A 139 31.68 -18.36 -4.99
CA PRO A 139 31.61 -17.01 -4.41
C PRO A 139 31.52 -15.91 -5.46
N GLN A 140 32.13 -16.10 -6.63
CA GLN A 140 32.08 -15.14 -7.75
C GLN A 140 30.67 -15.02 -8.33
N ASP A 141 29.91 -16.12 -8.33
CA ASP A 141 28.50 -16.12 -8.72
C ASP A 141 27.64 -15.37 -7.69
N LEU A 142 27.99 -15.45 -6.40
CA LEU A 142 27.31 -14.69 -5.34
C LEU A 142 27.48 -13.18 -5.53
N ASP A 143 28.72 -12.74 -5.79
CA ASP A 143 29.02 -11.33 -6.04
C ASP A 143 28.32 -10.83 -7.32
N SER A 144 28.32 -11.65 -8.37
CA SER A 144 27.63 -11.34 -9.63
C SER A 144 26.12 -11.25 -9.43
N LEU A 145 25.53 -12.15 -8.63
CA LEU A 145 24.12 -12.13 -8.26
C LEU A 145 23.75 -10.87 -7.47
N GLN A 146 24.58 -10.49 -6.49
CA GLN A 146 24.39 -9.25 -5.74
C GLN A 146 24.44 -8.03 -6.66
N GLN A 147 25.44 -7.97 -7.56
CA GLN A 147 25.50 -6.89 -8.54
C GLN A 147 24.25 -6.84 -9.40
N MET A 148 23.74 -7.96 -9.93
CA MET A 148 22.53 -7.94 -10.75
C MET A 148 21.27 -7.50 -9.98
N VAL A 149 21.15 -7.87 -8.70
CA VAL A 149 19.98 -7.54 -7.87
C VAL A 149 20.00 -6.07 -7.44
N TYR A 150 21.16 -5.54 -7.04
CA TYR A 150 21.30 -4.18 -6.50
C TYR A 150 21.65 -3.12 -7.53
N LYS A 151 22.06 -3.49 -8.75
CA LYS A 151 22.50 -2.52 -9.77
C LYS A 151 21.38 -1.53 -10.09
N ASP A 152 21.66 -0.25 -9.79
CA ASP A 152 20.84 0.92 -10.10
C ASP A 152 19.41 0.86 -9.53
N ARG A 153 19.17 0.08 -8.45
CA ARG A 153 17.83 -0.15 -7.90
C ARG A 153 17.81 -0.12 -6.37
N GLU A 154 16.86 0.64 -5.81
CA GLU A 154 16.61 0.71 -4.37
C GLU A 154 15.59 -0.36 -3.93
N TRP A 155 16.00 -1.63 -3.96
CA TRP A 155 15.19 -2.72 -3.40
C TRP A 155 15.44 -2.87 -1.90
N LYS A 156 14.37 -3.08 -1.13
CA LYS A 156 14.49 -3.79 0.15
C LYS A 156 14.59 -5.28 -0.16
N VAL A 157 15.76 -5.87 0.06
CA VAL A 157 16.03 -7.27 -0.31
C VAL A 157 16.12 -8.13 0.93
N GLU A 158 15.41 -9.25 0.93
CA GLU A 158 15.58 -10.34 1.89
C GLU A 158 16.52 -11.38 1.26
N TRP A 159 17.73 -11.50 1.80
CA TRP A 159 18.79 -12.31 1.22
C TRP A 159 19.02 -13.59 2.01
N ASN A 160 18.86 -14.74 1.34
CA ASN A 160 19.16 -16.05 1.90
C ASN A 160 19.69 -16.97 0.79
N VAL A 161 20.87 -16.62 0.28
CA VAL A 161 21.60 -17.40 -0.72
C VAL A 161 22.87 -17.93 -0.09
N GLY A 162 23.05 -19.25 -0.13
CA GLY A 162 24.24 -19.93 0.38
C GLY A 162 25.14 -20.45 -0.73
N LEU A 163 26.37 -20.82 -0.37
CA LEU A 163 27.24 -21.59 -1.26
C LEU A 163 26.78 -23.05 -1.29
N MET A 164 26.90 -23.70 -2.44
CA MET A 164 26.52 -25.11 -2.60
C MET A 164 27.33 -26.04 -1.68
N SER A 165 28.54 -25.63 -1.28
CA SER A 165 29.38 -26.30 -0.27
C SER A 165 28.73 -26.39 1.11
N ASP A 166 27.86 -25.44 1.44
CA ASP A 166 27.26 -25.28 2.76
C ASP A 166 25.84 -25.87 2.80
N ARG A 167 25.43 -26.55 1.72
CA ARG A 167 24.14 -27.21 1.64
C ARG A 167 24.06 -28.24 2.78
N PRO A 168 23.08 -28.14 3.70
CA PRO A 168 22.93 -29.14 4.75
C PRO A 168 22.68 -30.49 4.08
N SER A 169 23.68 -31.36 4.13
CA SER A 169 23.54 -32.70 3.60
C SER A 169 22.50 -33.42 4.47
N LYS A 170 21.43 -33.92 3.85
CA LYS A 170 20.57 -34.91 4.49
C LYS A 170 21.37 -36.20 4.68
N ARG A 171 22.28 -36.23 5.65
CA ARG A 171 22.96 -37.42 6.17
C ARG A 171 23.66 -37.10 7.49
N SER A 172 22.92 -37.21 8.58
CA SER A 172 23.42 -37.80 9.82
C SER A 172 22.24 -38.16 10.73
N THR A 173 21.48 -39.17 10.32
CA THR A 173 20.77 -40.06 11.26
C THR A 173 21.54 -41.36 11.29
N ALA A 174 22.65 -41.36 12.01
CA ALA A 174 23.34 -42.57 12.46
C ALA A 174 24.11 -42.23 13.75
N ASN A 175 23.85 -43.01 14.78
CA ASN A 175 24.51 -43.08 16.10
C ASN A 175 23.97 -42.17 17.21
N GLU A 176 22.78 -42.48 17.72
CA GLU A 176 22.60 -42.55 19.17
C GLU A 176 23.02 -43.96 19.64
N PRO A 177 23.97 -44.11 20.58
CA PRO A 177 24.10 -45.36 21.30
C PRO A 177 22.95 -45.44 22.32
N ALA A 178 22.16 -46.50 22.24
CA ALA A 178 21.26 -46.89 23.30
C ALA A 178 22.09 -47.16 24.57
N VAL A 179 21.92 -46.31 25.59
CA VAL A 179 22.36 -46.61 26.94
C VAL A 179 21.11 -46.93 27.75
N GLN A 180 21.04 -48.20 28.15
CA GLN A 180 20.12 -48.76 29.15
C GLN A 180 20.48 -48.25 30.55
#